data_AF-A0AAW2CMP3-F1
#
_entry.id   AF-A0AAW2CMP3-F1
#
_cell.length_a   1.000
_cell.length_b   1.000
_cell.length_c   1.000
_cell.angle_alpha   90.00
_cell.angle_beta   90.00
_cell.angle_gamma   90.00
#
_symmetry.space_group_name_H-M   'P 1'
#
loop_
_entity.id
_entity.type
_entity.pdbx_description
1 polymer ?
#
loop_
_entity_poly.entity_id
_entity_poly.type
_entity_poly.pdbx_seq_one_letter_code
_entity_poly.pdbx_strand_id
1 'polypeptide(L)'
;MAMPAACAIEMIHDTALIQDDLPCMDNAHLRRGKPTTHKAFGEAVAILAGDGLLALAFEHIALCTPTTVPPARIVRGIGELARCIGAQGVVAGQVFDVSSQRESNVTLEYLEYVHLRKTAAMLEGTVVVGAMLGGGSDEEVEKIRSFARYVGWGFQVVDEILDVTKSSQEL
;
A
#
# COMPACT_ATOMS: atom_id res chain seq x y z
N MET A 1 -15.20 -1.20 -14.99
CA MET A 1 -14.96 0.11 -14.35
C MET A 1 -13.84 0.03 -13.33
N ALA A 2 -13.95 -0.77 -12.25
CA ALA A 2 -12.95 -0.78 -11.17
C ALA A 2 -11.72 -1.67 -11.41
N MET A 3 -11.77 -2.64 -12.33
CA MET A 3 -10.69 -3.62 -12.50
C MET A 3 -9.31 -2.99 -12.78
N PRO A 4 -9.17 -1.98 -13.67
CA PRO A 4 -7.87 -1.34 -13.89
C PRO A 4 -7.32 -0.65 -12.63
N ALA A 5 -8.18 -0.05 -11.81
CA ALA A 5 -7.77 0.52 -10.54
C ALA A 5 -7.36 -0.57 -9.55
N ALA A 6 -8.10 -1.68 -9.46
CA ALA A 6 -7.73 -2.81 -8.61
C ALA A 6 -6.36 -3.39 -9.00
N CYS A 7 -6.10 -3.57 -10.29
CA CYS A 7 -4.79 -4.01 -10.77
C CYS A 7 -3.69 -2.99 -10.43
N ALA A 8 -3.93 -1.70 -10.64
CA ALA A 8 -2.96 -0.65 -10.31
C ALA A 8 -2.63 -0.61 -8.81
N ILE A 9 -3.63 -0.80 -7.94
CA ILE A 9 -3.45 -0.86 -6.49
C ILE A 9 -2.59 -2.07 -6.10
N GLU A 10 -2.86 -3.24 -6.67
CA GLU A 10 -2.05 -4.44 -6.40
C GLU A 10 -0.60 -4.29 -6.92
N MET A 11 -0.41 -3.65 -8.08
CA MET A 11 0.92 -3.32 -8.60
C MET A 11 1.71 -2.42 -7.62
N ILE A 12 1.05 -1.44 -7.01
CA ILE A 12 1.69 -0.58 -6.00
C ILE A 12 1.98 -1.36 -4.72
N HIS A 13 1.05 -2.21 -4.28
CA HIS A 13 1.27 -3.09 -3.13
C HIS A 13 2.49 -4.00 -3.35
N ASP A 14 2.59 -4.65 -4.51
CA ASP A 14 3.74 -5.48 -4.87
C ASP A 14 5.04 -4.66 -4.98
N THR A 15 4.96 -3.42 -5.47
CA THR A 15 6.11 -2.50 -5.46
C THR A 15 6.63 -2.28 -4.04
N ALA A 16 5.73 -2.01 -3.10
CA ALA A 16 6.10 -1.82 -1.70
C ALA A 16 6.82 -3.05 -1.16
N LEU A 17 6.29 -4.26 -1.39
CA LEU A 17 6.90 -5.51 -0.94
C LEU A 17 8.28 -5.77 -1.55
N ILE A 18 8.46 -5.50 -2.86
CA ILE A 18 9.75 -5.67 -3.53
C ILE A 18 10.83 -4.78 -2.91
N GLN A 19 10.47 -3.54 -2.59
CA GLN A 19 11.39 -2.57 -1.97
C GLN A 19 11.64 -2.88 -0.49
N ASP A 20 10.60 -3.28 0.26
CA ASP A 20 10.67 -3.69 1.67
C ASP A 20 11.63 -4.87 1.87
N ASP A 21 11.67 -5.80 0.91
CA ASP A 21 12.54 -6.98 0.97
C ASP A 21 14.04 -6.67 0.75
N LEU A 22 14.41 -5.46 0.31
CA LEU A 22 15.81 -5.13 -0.04
C LEU A 22 16.75 -5.21 1.17
N PRO A 23 18.07 -5.46 0.96
CA PRO A 23 19.05 -5.54 2.05
C PRO A 23 19.16 -4.29 2.93
N CYS A 24 18.82 -3.10 2.39
CA CYS A 24 18.82 -1.84 3.13
C CYS A 24 17.52 -1.58 3.92
N MET A 25 16.53 -2.47 3.78
CA MET A 25 15.23 -2.45 4.41
C MET A 25 15.13 -3.69 5.31
N ASP A 26 14.22 -4.64 5.07
CA ASP A 26 14.06 -5.82 5.93
C ASP A 26 15.05 -6.95 5.63
N ASN A 27 15.78 -6.85 4.51
CA ASN A 27 16.74 -7.87 4.05
C ASN A 27 16.12 -9.29 4.00
N ALA A 28 14.85 -9.38 3.60
CA ALA A 28 14.12 -10.65 3.57
C ALA A 28 14.62 -11.56 2.45
N HIS A 29 14.89 -12.83 2.79
CA HIS A 29 15.36 -13.81 1.81
C HIS A 29 14.21 -14.55 1.10
N LEU A 30 13.07 -14.67 1.78
CA LEU A 30 11.89 -15.37 1.30
C LEU A 30 10.65 -14.50 1.48
N ARG A 31 9.72 -14.59 0.54
CA ARG A 31 8.36 -14.06 0.65
C ARG A 31 7.38 -15.12 0.17
N ARG A 32 6.43 -15.49 1.05
CA ARG A 32 5.45 -16.56 0.80
C ARG A 32 6.11 -17.88 0.33
N GLY A 33 7.21 -18.26 0.99
CA GLY A 33 7.96 -19.50 0.70
C GLY A 33 8.82 -19.48 -0.57
N LYS A 34 8.92 -18.34 -1.28
CA LYS A 34 9.74 -18.21 -2.50
C LYS A 34 10.84 -17.17 -2.32
N PRO A 35 11.97 -17.26 -3.05
CA PRO A 35 13.00 -16.22 -3.02
C PRO A 35 12.42 -14.84 -3.33
N THR A 36 12.82 -13.83 -2.57
CA THR A 36 12.46 -12.43 -2.85
C THR A 36 13.09 -11.96 -4.17
N THR A 37 12.55 -10.89 -4.76
CA THR A 37 12.98 -10.40 -6.08
C THR A 37 14.48 -10.13 -6.13
N HIS A 38 15.06 -9.53 -5.08
CA HIS A 38 16.50 -9.25 -5.04
C HIS A 38 17.35 -10.52 -4.89
N LYS A 39 16.83 -11.58 -4.25
CA LYS A 39 17.53 -12.89 -4.19
C LYS A 39 17.48 -13.64 -5.50
N ALA A 40 16.37 -13.54 -6.24
CA ALA A 40 16.21 -14.21 -7.52
C ALA A 40 16.94 -13.50 -8.67
N PHE A 41 16.94 -12.16 -8.66
CA PHE A 41 17.36 -11.35 -9.82
C PHE A 41 18.43 -10.28 -9.51
N GLY A 42 18.84 -10.15 -8.25
CA GLY A 42 19.78 -9.12 -7.81
C GLY A 42 19.10 -7.79 -7.43
N GLU A 43 19.78 -6.99 -6.62
CA GLU A 43 19.25 -5.73 -6.06
C GLU A 43 18.89 -4.70 -7.13
N ALA A 44 19.76 -4.51 -8.13
CA ALA A 44 19.53 -3.51 -9.18
C ALA A 44 18.25 -3.81 -9.98
N VAL A 45 17.98 -5.09 -10.27
CA VAL A 45 16.76 -5.50 -10.97
C VAL A 45 15.54 -5.34 -10.07
N ALA A 46 15.66 -5.66 -8.78
CA ALA A 46 14.56 -5.48 -7.82
C ALA A 46 14.13 -4.01 -7.69
N ILE A 47 15.08 -3.08 -7.59
CA ILE A 47 14.82 -1.64 -7.55
C ILE A 47 14.07 -1.20 -8.82
N LEU A 48 14.62 -1.53 -10.00
CA LEU A 48 14.02 -1.13 -11.28
C LEU A 48 12.67 -1.80 -11.54
N ALA A 49 12.45 -3.02 -11.04
CA ALA A 49 11.16 -3.69 -11.11
C ALA A 49 10.11 -2.95 -10.27
N GLY A 50 10.46 -2.50 -9.07
CA GLY A 50 9.59 -1.66 -8.24
C GLY A 50 9.24 -0.34 -8.93
N ASP A 51 10.25 0.38 -9.44
CA ASP A 51 10.04 1.66 -10.14
C ASP A 51 9.16 1.50 -11.39
N GLY A 52 9.41 0.45 -12.17
CA GLY A 52 8.62 0.12 -13.36
C GLY A 52 7.19 -0.27 -13.04
N LEU A 53 6.97 -1.04 -11.98
CA LEU A 53 5.64 -1.47 -11.56
C LEU A 53 4.81 -0.32 -11.00
N LEU A 54 5.43 0.62 -10.28
CA LEU A 54 4.80 1.86 -9.84
C LEU A 54 4.36 2.73 -11.02
N ALA A 55 5.23 2.91 -12.02
CA ALA A 55 4.88 3.66 -13.23
C ALA A 55 3.73 2.96 -13.99
N LEU A 56 3.80 1.64 -14.13
CA LEU A 56 2.78 0.83 -14.79
C LEU A 56 1.43 0.94 -14.09
N ALA A 57 1.38 1.04 -12.77
CA ALA A 57 0.13 1.22 -12.03
C ALA A 57 -0.62 2.49 -12.47
N PHE A 58 0.09 3.63 -12.55
CA PHE A 58 -0.50 4.90 -12.98
C PHE A 58 -0.84 4.92 -14.46
N GLU A 59 -0.01 4.29 -15.30
CA GLU A 59 -0.32 4.10 -16.72
C GLU A 59 -1.61 3.27 -16.89
N HIS A 60 -1.71 2.15 -16.17
CA HIS A 60 -2.80 1.20 -16.31
C HIS A 60 -4.14 1.80 -15.88
N ILE A 61 -4.19 2.53 -14.77
CA ILE A 61 -5.42 3.23 -14.38
C ILE A 61 -5.80 4.33 -15.37
N ALA A 62 -4.83 5.06 -15.94
CA ALA A 62 -5.09 6.14 -16.88
C ALA A 62 -5.56 5.65 -18.25
N LEU A 63 -4.93 4.59 -18.77
CA LEU A 63 -5.13 4.14 -20.15
C LEU A 63 -6.10 2.95 -20.28
N CYS A 64 -6.26 2.14 -19.24
CA CYS A 64 -7.11 0.94 -19.30
C CYS A 64 -8.48 1.13 -18.61
N THR A 65 -8.72 2.24 -17.90
CA THR A 65 -10.05 2.54 -17.37
C THR A 65 -11.06 2.74 -18.52
N PRO A 66 -12.23 2.09 -18.49
CA PRO A 66 -13.21 2.19 -19.57
C PRO A 66 -13.65 3.63 -19.83
N THR A 67 -13.86 3.97 -21.10
CA THR A 67 -14.30 5.30 -21.56
C THR A 67 -15.69 5.72 -21.04
N THR A 68 -16.46 4.77 -20.48
CA THR A 68 -17.71 5.05 -19.77
C THR A 68 -17.50 5.80 -18.45
N VAL A 69 -16.28 5.80 -17.91
CA VAL A 69 -15.90 6.59 -16.74
C VAL A 69 -15.45 7.98 -17.21
N PRO A 70 -16.05 9.08 -16.71
CA PRO A 70 -15.61 10.43 -17.06
C PRO A 70 -14.13 10.66 -16.73
N PRO A 71 -13.33 11.28 -17.63
CA PRO A 71 -11.90 11.54 -17.38
C PRO A 71 -11.61 12.27 -16.07
N ALA A 72 -12.47 13.21 -15.67
CA ALA A 72 -12.34 13.92 -14.40
C ALA A 72 -12.33 12.99 -13.18
N ARG A 73 -13.09 11.88 -13.21
CA ARG A 73 -13.09 10.87 -12.13
C ARG A 73 -11.82 10.04 -12.14
N ILE A 74 -11.27 9.73 -13.31
CA ILE A 74 -10.00 9.02 -13.46
C ILE A 74 -8.87 9.86 -12.86
N VAL A 75 -8.78 11.14 -13.23
CA VAL A 75 -7.77 12.08 -12.69
C VAL A 75 -7.92 12.23 -11.18
N ARG A 76 -9.15 12.36 -10.67
CA ARG A 76 -9.40 12.42 -9.23
C ARG A 76 -8.93 11.14 -8.51
N GLY A 77 -9.22 9.96 -9.07
CA GLY A 77 -8.77 8.68 -8.52
C GLY A 77 -7.25 8.51 -8.54
N ILE A 78 -6.58 8.92 -9.62
CA ILE A 78 -5.11 8.96 -9.69
C ILE A 78 -4.52 9.87 -8.61
N GLY A 79 -5.07 11.07 -8.45
CA GLY A 79 -4.63 12.02 -7.43
C GLY A 79 -4.84 11.51 -6.00
N GLU A 80 -5.94 10.81 -5.75
CA GLU A 80 -6.18 10.13 -4.49
C GLU A 80 -5.13 9.05 -4.21
N LEU A 81 -4.92 8.15 -5.17
CA LEU A 81 -3.96 7.06 -5.06
C LEU A 81 -2.54 7.58 -4.82
N ALA A 82 -2.12 8.59 -5.58
CA ALA A 82 -0.82 9.24 -5.42
C ALA A 82 -0.63 9.83 -4.00
N ARG A 83 -1.68 10.43 -3.43
CA ARG A 83 -1.62 10.96 -2.05
C ARG A 83 -1.49 9.84 -1.02
N CYS A 84 -2.26 8.75 -1.19
CA CYS A 84 -2.23 7.59 -0.29
C CYS A 84 -0.88 6.89 -0.27
N ILE A 85 -0.14 6.87 -1.38
CA ILE A 85 1.12 6.12 -1.46
C ILE A 85 2.34 7.01 -1.18
N GLY A 86 2.24 8.31 -1.46
CA GLY A 86 3.38 9.23 -1.38
C GLY A 86 3.76 9.67 0.03
N ALA A 87 4.39 10.83 0.12
CA ALA A 87 4.91 11.41 1.37
C ALA A 87 3.83 11.74 2.44
N GLN A 88 2.56 11.56 2.10
CA GLN A 88 1.44 11.69 3.03
C GLN A 88 0.73 10.35 3.30
N GLY A 89 1.36 9.21 3.01
CA GLY A 89 0.76 7.91 3.32
C GLY A 89 1.83 6.83 3.42
N VAL A 90 1.79 5.83 2.55
CA VAL A 90 2.60 4.60 2.67
C VAL A 90 4.10 4.91 2.81
N VAL A 91 4.67 5.74 1.93
CA VAL A 91 6.09 6.11 2.01
C VAL A 91 6.43 6.82 3.31
N ALA A 92 5.54 7.67 3.84
CA ALA A 92 5.78 8.28 5.14
C ALA A 92 5.85 7.22 6.25
N GLY A 93 4.86 6.31 6.29
CA GLY A 93 4.87 5.19 7.24
C GLY A 93 6.15 4.37 7.15
N GLN A 94 6.60 4.08 5.93
CA GLN A 94 7.84 3.35 5.68
C GLN A 94 9.09 4.07 6.19
N VAL A 95 9.20 5.39 5.99
CA VAL A 95 10.34 6.17 6.49
C VAL A 95 10.40 6.13 8.02
N PHE A 96 9.26 6.26 8.69
CA PHE A 96 9.19 6.19 10.15
C PHE A 96 9.52 4.80 10.67
N ASP A 97 9.04 3.73 10.00
CA ASP A 97 9.33 2.34 10.36
C ASP A 97 10.84 2.06 10.35
N VAL A 98 11.51 2.32 9.22
CA VAL A 98 12.97 2.14 9.08
C VAL A 98 13.76 2.98 10.09
N SER A 99 13.28 4.18 10.41
CA SER A 99 13.92 5.06 11.39
C SER A 99 13.78 4.53 12.82
N SER A 100 12.61 3.98 13.16
CA SER A 100 12.31 3.46 14.50
C SER A 100 12.99 2.15 14.85
N GLN A 101 13.39 1.34 13.87
CA GLN A 101 14.17 0.12 14.11
C GLN A 101 15.53 0.41 14.81
N ARG A 102 15.96 1.67 14.85
CA ARG A 102 17.18 2.14 15.53
C ARG A 102 16.92 2.76 16.90
N GLU A 103 15.67 2.90 17.33
CA GLU A 103 15.28 3.54 18.59
C GLU A 103 14.72 2.53 19.60
N SER A 104 15.17 2.63 20.85
CA SER A 104 14.77 1.70 21.93
C SER A 104 13.51 2.13 22.69
N ASN A 105 12.96 3.32 22.42
CA ASN A 105 11.81 3.90 23.13
C ASN A 105 10.71 4.32 22.14
N VAL A 106 10.00 3.35 21.58
CA VAL A 106 8.86 3.60 20.70
C VAL A 106 7.59 3.75 21.57
N THR A 107 6.88 4.88 21.45
CA THR A 107 5.60 5.08 22.16
C THR A 107 4.43 4.47 21.39
N LEU A 108 3.32 4.24 22.08
CA LEU A 108 2.09 3.74 21.43
C LEU A 108 1.62 4.71 20.34
N GLU A 109 1.65 6.01 20.58
CA GLU A 109 1.25 7.02 19.59
C GLU A 109 2.14 6.97 18.34
N TYR A 110 3.41 6.61 18.49
CA TYR A 110 4.32 6.44 17.36
C TYR A 110 4.01 5.17 16.56
N LEU A 111 3.74 4.04 17.23
CA LEU A 111 3.30 2.81 16.57
C LEU A 111 2.00 3.03 15.81
N GLU A 112 1.00 3.63 16.46
CA GLU A 112 -0.27 4.00 15.82
C GLU A 112 -0.06 4.86 14.58
N TYR A 113 0.86 5.83 14.63
CA TYR A 113 1.21 6.65 13.49
C TYR A 113 1.81 5.84 12.33
N VAL A 114 2.74 4.91 12.60
CA VAL A 114 3.33 4.06 11.57
C VAL A 114 2.28 3.15 10.95
N HIS A 115 1.51 2.42 11.75
CA HIS A 115 0.50 1.46 11.30
C HIS A 115 -0.62 2.13 10.47
N LEU A 116 -1.07 3.31 10.90
CA LEU A 116 -2.03 4.13 10.17
C LEU A 116 -1.56 4.47 8.75
N ARG A 117 -0.26 4.67 8.57
CA ARG A 117 0.31 5.25 7.36
C ARG A 117 0.85 4.18 6.43
N LYS A 118 1.49 3.13 6.96
CA LYS A 118 2.05 2.02 6.18
C LYS A 118 0.94 1.13 5.60
N THR A 119 -0.07 0.78 6.42
CA THR A 119 -1.10 -0.21 6.02
C THR A 119 -2.47 0.42 5.79
N ALA A 120 -2.99 1.16 6.76
CA ALA A 120 -4.37 1.65 6.68
C ALA A 120 -4.58 2.68 5.56
N ALA A 121 -3.56 3.50 5.24
CA ALA A 121 -3.62 4.47 4.15
C ALA A 121 -3.85 3.83 2.77
N MET A 122 -3.26 2.65 2.53
CA MET A 122 -3.43 1.94 1.26
C MET A 122 -4.81 1.28 1.15
N LEU A 123 -5.32 0.70 2.25
CA LEU A 123 -6.68 0.19 2.33
C LEU A 123 -7.72 1.30 2.11
N GLU A 124 -7.52 2.45 2.75
CA GLU A 124 -8.35 3.64 2.57
C GLU A 124 -8.35 4.09 1.10
N GLY A 125 -7.16 4.26 0.51
CA GLY A 125 -7.02 4.62 -0.90
C GLY A 125 -7.71 3.64 -1.84
N THR A 126 -7.61 2.34 -1.55
CA THR A 126 -8.19 1.28 -2.38
C THR A 126 -9.69 1.43 -2.54
N VAL A 127 -10.42 1.53 -1.43
CA VAL A 127 -11.88 1.59 -1.49
C VAL A 127 -12.37 2.96 -1.96
N VAL A 128 -11.65 4.03 -1.62
CA VAL A 128 -11.98 5.40 -2.05
C VAL A 128 -11.84 5.55 -3.55
N VAL A 129 -10.75 5.06 -4.15
CA VAL A 129 -10.56 5.07 -5.61
C VAL A 129 -11.68 4.30 -6.31
N GLY A 130 -12.05 3.12 -5.77
CA GLY A 130 -13.19 2.35 -6.26
C GLY A 130 -14.50 3.13 -6.24
N ALA A 131 -14.80 3.81 -5.13
CA ALA A 131 -16.00 4.63 -4.97
C ALA A 131 -16.03 5.83 -5.93
N MET A 132 -14.90 6.53 -6.07
CA MET A 132 -14.77 7.68 -6.98
C MET A 132 -14.99 7.27 -8.44
N LEU A 133 -14.34 6.18 -8.89
CA LEU A 133 -14.52 5.67 -10.24
C LEU A 133 -15.95 5.17 -10.45
N GLY A 134 -16.51 4.53 -9.41
CA GLY A 134 -17.90 4.07 -9.34
C GLY A 134 -18.96 5.17 -9.49
N GLY A 135 -18.56 6.43 -9.31
CA GLY A 135 -19.46 7.56 -9.39
C GLY A 135 -20.19 7.87 -8.09
N GLY A 136 -19.67 7.42 -6.95
CA GLY A 136 -20.14 7.82 -5.64
C GLY A 136 -20.06 9.34 -5.46
N SER A 137 -21.03 9.89 -4.75
CA SER A 137 -21.02 11.27 -4.27
C SER A 137 -19.90 11.51 -3.27
N ASP A 138 -19.57 12.77 -3.01
CA ASP A 138 -18.53 13.12 -2.03
C ASP A 138 -18.89 12.63 -0.62
N GLU A 139 -20.17 12.62 -0.27
CA GLU A 139 -20.66 12.10 1.01
C GLU A 139 -20.47 10.58 1.11
N GLU A 140 -20.78 9.82 0.06
CA GLU A 140 -20.56 8.36 0.03
C GLU A 140 -19.08 8.02 0.07
N VAL A 141 -18.26 8.77 -0.67
CA VAL A 141 -16.80 8.62 -0.66
C VAL A 141 -16.24 8.84 0.75
N GLU A 142 -16.72 9.86 1.47
CA GLU A 142 -16.22 10.12 2.83
C GLU A 142 -16.71 9.10 3.87
N LYS A 143 -17.94 8.58 3.71
CA LYS A 143 -18.42 7.45 4.53
C LYS A 143 -17.58 6.19 4.30
N ILE A 144 -17.26 5.89 3.03
CA ILE A 144 -16.41 4.76 2.65
C ILE A 144 -14.99 4.95 3.20
N ARG A 145 -14.44 6.16 3.12
CA ARG A 145 -13.15 6.52 3.71
C ARG A 145 -13.11 6.22 5.21
N SER A 146 -14.11 6.72 5.94
CA SER A 146 -14.22 6.50 7.38
C SER A 146 -14.32 5.02 7.72
N PHE A 147 -15.14 4.26 6.99
CA PHE A 147 -15.23 2.81 7.12
C PHE A 147 -13.87 2.13 6.92
N ALA A 148 -13.17 2.47 5.84
CA ALA A 148 -11.87 1.88 5.49
C ALA A 148 -10.83 2.12 6.57
N ARG A 149 -10.83 3.32 7.16
CA ARG A 149 -9.93 3.68 8.24
C ARG A 149 -10.12 2.77 9.45
N TYR A 150 -11.35 2.55 9.89
CA TYR A 150 -11.63 1.65 11.01
C TYR A 150 -11.28 0.19 10.69
N VAL A 151 -11.52 -0.26 9.46
CA VAL A 151 -11.11 -1.60 9.01
C VAL A 151 -9.59 -1.73 9.02
N GLY A 152 -8.85 -0.73 8.53
CA GLY A 152 -7.39 -0.73 8.52
C GLY A 152 -6.80 -0.76 9.94
N TRP A 153 -7.39 -0.01 10.88
CA TRP A 153 -7.06 -0.11 12.29
C TRP A 153 -7.28 -1.52 12.85
N GLY A 154 -8.47 -2.08 12.63
CA GLY A 154 -8.80 -3.42 13.11
C GLY A 154 -7.88 -4.49 12.53
N PHE A 155 -7.50 -4.35 11.26
CA PHE A 155 -6.56 -5.26 10.61
C PHE A 155 -5.20 -5.26 11.31
N GLN A 156 -4.64 -4.09 11.63
CA GLN A 156 -3.33 -3.99 12.30
C GLN A 156 -3.34 -4.56 13.72
N VAL A 157 -4.40 -4.28 14.49
CA VAL A 157 -4.55 -4.87 15.84
C VAL A 157 -4.58 -6.40 15.77
N VAL A 158 -5.29 -6.96 14.78
CA VAL A 158 -5.34 -8.41 14.58
C VAL A 158 -3.97 -8.94 14.15
N ASP A 159 -3.27 -8.26 13.26
CA ASP A 159 -1.95 -8.65 12.75
C ASP A 159 -0.91 -8.73 13.88
N GLU A 160 -0.84 -7.71 14.73
CA GLU A 160 0.03 -7.70 15.91
C GLU A 160 -0.28 -8.83 16.91
N ILE A 161 -1.57 -9.10 17.15
CA ILE A 161 -1.99 -10.22 18.01
C ILE A 161 -1.54 -11.54 17.39
N LEU A 162 -1.67 -11.71 16.07
CA LEU A 162 -1.27 -12.93 15.38
C LEU A 162 0.25 -13.12 15.40
N ASP A 163 1.02 -12.06 15.21
CA ASP A 163 2.49 -12.10 15.25
C ASP A 163 3.04 -12.59 16.59
N VAL A 164 2.38 -12.25 17.71
CA VAL A 164 2.81 -12.70 19.04
C VAL A 164 2.20 -14.04 19.47
N THR A 165 1.15 -14.51 18.81
CA THR A 165 0.42 -15.74 19.20
C THR A 165 0.65 -16.93 18.29
N LYS A 166 1.10 -16.73 17.05
CA LYS A 166 1.37 -17.81 16.09
C LYS A 166 2.86 -18.11 15.94
N SER A 167 3.17 -19.38 15.71
CA SER A 167 4.53 -19.78 15.34
C SER A 167 4.84 -19.37 13.90
N SER A 168 6.11 -19.11 13.55
CA SER A 168 6.51 -18.72 12.17
C SER A 168 6.18 -19.74 11.07
N GLN A 169 5.63 -20.91 11.41
CA GLN A 169 5.10 -21.90 10.47
C GLN A 169 3.61 -21.69 10.12
N GLU A 170 2.91 -20.79 10.82
CA GLU A 170 1.45 -20.57 10.73
C GLU A 170 1.06 -19.15 10.26
N LEU A 171 2.07 -18.31 9.96
CA LEU A 171 2.00 -17.01 9.28
C LEU A 171 2.34 -17.20 7.79
#